data_AF-A0A7X2HQM3-F1
#
_entry.id   AF-A0A7X2HQM3-F1
#
_cell.length_a   1.000
_cell.length_b   1.000
_cell.length_c   1.000
_cell.angle_alpha   90.00
_cell.angle_beta   90.00
_cell.angle_gamma   90.00
#
_symmetry.space_group_name_H-M   'P 1'
#
loop_
_entity.id
_entity.type
_entity.pdbx_description
1 polymer ?
#
loop_
_entity_poly.entity_id
_entity_poly.type
_entity_poly.pdbx_seq_one_letter_code
_entity_poly.pdbx_strand_id
1 'polypeptide(L)' 'MTQRLDARWRSEVTEALRAVEAQFGVAPQSLPRDALIAALTDAIWAQRGAYARVRETLVACPELVDESM' A
#
# COMPACT_ATOMS: atom_id res chain seq x y z
N MET A 1 15.87 -3.35 -15.12
CA MET A 1 15.24 -3.68 -13.82
C MET A 1 14.83 -2.43 -13.04
N THR A 2 15.62 -1.36 -13.08
CA THR A 2 15.39 -0.08 -12.36
C THR A 2 14.02 0.54 -12.62
N GLN A 3 13.59 0.67 -13.88
CA GLN A 3 12.30 1.30 -14.22
C GLN A 3 11.05 0.61 -13.64
N ARG A 4 11.04 -0.73 -13.56
CA ARG A 4 9.92 -1.47 -12.96
C ARG A 4 9.87 -1.28 -11.44
N LEU A 5 11.04 -1.24 -10.82
CA LEU A 5 11.18 -1.01 -9.39
C LEU A 5 10.74 0.42 -9.04
N ASP A 6 11.09 1.40 -9.88
CA ASP A 6 10.65 2.79 -9.76
C ASP A 6 9.14 2.95 -9.97
N ALA A 7 8.54 2.21 -10.90
CA ALA A 7 7.10 2.23 -11.13
C ALA A 7 6.31 1.64 -9.96
N ARG A 8 6.76 0.49 -9.45
CA ARG A 8 6.17 -0.15 -8.26
C ARG A 8 6.27 0.77 -7.05
N TRP A 9 7.45 1.35 -6.81
CA TRP A 9 7.66 2.27 -5.70
C TRP A 9 6.72 3.48 -5.77
N ARG A 10 6.61 4.13 -6.94
CA ARG A 10 5.66 5.25 -7.14
C ARG A 10 4.22 4.86 -6.85
N SER A 11 3.82 3.64 -7.22
CA SER A 11 2.48 3.14 -6.92
C SER A 11 2.27 2.93 -5.41
N GLU A 12 3.22 2.32 -4.71
CA GLU A 12 3.16 2.13 -3.25
C GLU A 12 3.05 3.49 -2.52
N VAL A 13 3.84 4.48 -2.93
CA VAL A 13 3.78 5.84 -2.35
C VAL A 13 2.44 6.53 -2.64
N THR A 14 1.90 6.35 -3.84
CA THR A 14 0.61 6.98 -4.22
C THR A 14 -0.55 6.41 -3.40
N GLU A 15 -0.59 5.09 -3.22
CA GLU A 15 -1.61 4.44 -2.37
C GLU A 15 -1.44 4.81 -0.90
N ALA A 16 -0.20 4.89 -0.41
CA ALA A 16 0.07 5.37 0.95
C ALA A 16 -0.42 6.81 1.17
N LEU A 17 -0.21 7.71 0.22
CA LEU A 17 -0.71 9.09 0.29
C LEU A 17 -2.24 9.14 0.38
N ARG A 18 -2.95 8.34 -0.41
CA ARG A 18 -4.42 8.22 -0.36
C ARG A 18 -4.90 7.68 0.99
N ALA A 19 -4.22 6.66 1.51
CA ALA A 19 -4.55 6.10 2.82
C ALA A 19 -4.36 7.11 3.96
N VAL A 20 -3.27 7.88 3.92
CA VAL A 20 -3.01 8.96 4.88
C VAL A 20 -4.07 10.06 4.77
N GLU A 21 -4.42 10.50 3.56
CA GLU A 21 -5.49 11.48 3.37
C GLU A 21 -6.82 10.99 3.94
N ALA A 22 -7.19 9.73 3.69
CA ALA A 22 -8.39 9.12 4.23
C ALA A 22 -8.36 8.97 5.76
N GLN A 23 -7.21 8.67 6.34
CA GLN A 23 -7.04 8.49 7.78
C GLN A 23 -7.15 9.80 8.56
N PHE A 24 -6.53 10.87 8.04
CA PHE A 24 -6.44 12.15 8.76
C PHE A 24 -7.50 13.16 8.32
N GLY A 25 -8.22 12.91 7.21
CA GLY A 25 -9.25 13.80 6.68
C GLY A 25 -8.71 15.14 6.15
N VAL A 26 -7.39 15.23 5.96
CA VAL A 26 -6.68 16.41 5.44
C VAL A 26 -5.68 15.98 4.38
N ALA A 27 -5.33 16.91 3.49
CA ALA A 27 -4.30 16.66 2.50
C ALA A 27 -2.97 16.30 3.20
N PRO A 28 -2.24 15.26 2.76
CA PRO A 28 -1.05 14.77 3.46
C PRO A 28 0.03 15.85 3.68
N GLN A 29 0.17 16.80 2.75
CA GLN A 29 1.09 17.93 2.84
C GLN A 29 0.75 18.94 3.95
N SER A 30 -0.44 18.86 4.53
CA SER A 30 -0.85 19.70 5.67
C SER A 30 -0.37 19.15 7.01
N LEU A 31 0.14 17.90 7.06
CA LEU A 31 0.71 17.32 8.25
C LEU A 31 2.12 17.86 8.53
N PRO A 32 2.52 17.98 9.82
CA PRO A 32 3.93 18.18 10.17
C PRO A 32 4.80 17.11 9.52
N ARG A 33 6.00 17.49 9.06
CA ARG A 33 6.88 16.61 8.27
C ARG A 33 7.09 15.24 8.91
N ASP A 34 7.36 15.21 10.22
CA ASP A 34 7.65 13.95 10.91
C ASP A 34 6.37 13.09 11.07
N ALA A 35 5.21 13.71 11.26
CA ALA A 35 3.93 13.02 11.29
C ALA A 35 3.58 12.44 9.91
N LEU A 36 3.86 13.18 8.82
CA LEU A 36 3.69 12.68 7.46
C LEU A 36 4.59 11.48 7.17
N ILE A 37 5.87 11.54 7.58
CA ILE A 37 6.81 10.44 7.40
C ILE A 37 6.37 9.20 8.16
N ALA A 38 5.97 9.35 9.43
CA ALA A 38 5.46 8.25 10.24
C ALA A 38 4.21 7.62 9.60
N ALA A 39 3.22 8.45 9.25
CA ALA A 39 1.97 7.98 8.66
C ALA A 39 2.18 7.26 7.31
N LEU A 40 3.05 7.79 6.44
CA LEU A 40 3.40 7.13 5.17
C LEU A 40 4.13 5.80 5.40
N THR A 41 5.03 5.76 6.38
CA THR A 41 5.76 4.54 6.73
C THR A 41 4.80 3.46 7.19
N ASP A 42 3.88 3.80 8.10
CA ASP A 42 2.86 2.89 8.61
C ASP A 42 1.93 2.40 7.50
N ALA A 43 1.46 3.30 6.63
CA ALA A 43 0.61 2.95 5.49
C ALA A 43 1.29 1.97 4.52
N ILE A 44 2.58 2.19 4.20
CA ILE A 44 3.35 1.28 3.31
C ILE A 44 3.54 -0.09 3.96
N TRP A 45 3.83 -0.15 5.27
CA TRP A 45 3.95 -1.41 5.98
C TRP A 45 2.62 -2.16 6.04
N ALA A 46 1.52 -1.46 6.30
CA ALA A 46 0.18 -2.04 6.28
C ALA A 46 -0.18 -2.59 4.88
N GLN A 47 0.12 -1.85 3.81
CA GLN A 47 -0.09 -2.32 2.42
C GLN A 47 0.70 -3.60 2.14
N ARG A 48 1.97 -3.66 2.53
CA ARG A 48 2.82 -4.84 2.34
C ARG A 48 2.33 -6.04 3.16
N GLY A 49 1.88 -5.80 4.40
CA GLY A 49 1.26 -6.84 5.23
C GLY A 49 -0.05 -7.36 4.63
N ALA A 50 -0.88 -6.48 4.06
CA ALA A 50 -2.08 -6.89 3.32
C ALA A 50 -1.73 -7.72 2.09
N TYR A 51 -0.74 -7.30 1.30
CA TYR A 51 -0.26 -8.05 0.14
C TYR A 51 0.25 -9.45 0.53
N ALA A 52 1.03 -9.56 1.60
CA ALA A 52 1.52 -10.85 2.10
C ALA A 52 0.35 -11.77 2.47
N ARG A 53 -0.65 -11.26 3.20
CA ARG A 53 -1.85 -12.03 3.56
C ARG A 53 -2.64 -12.47 2.33
N VAL A 54 -2.87 -11.58 1.35
CA VAL A 54 -3.54 -11.95 0.10
C VAL A 54 -2.77 -13.05 -0.61
N ARG A 55 -1.45 -12.90 -0.74
CA ARG A 55 -0.60 -13.92 -1.38
C ARG A 55 -0.68 -15.26 -0.66
N GLU A 56 -0.59 -15.28 0.68
CA GLU A 56 -0.72 -16.49 1.48
C GLU A 56 -2.08 -17.15 1.28
N THR A 57 -3.17 -16.38 1.31
CA THR A 57 -4.53 -16.88 1.06
C THR A 57 -4.66 -17.50 -0.34
N LEU A 58 -4.17 -16.84 -1.39
CA LEU A 58 -4.24 -17.36 -2.75
C LEU A 58 -3.36 -18.59 -2.98
N VAL A 59 -2.26 -18.74 -2.22
CA VAL A 59 -1.43 -19.95 -2.24
C VAL A 59 -2.12 -21.11 -1.52
N ALA A 60 -2.81 -20.83 -0.40
CA ALA A 60 -3.51 -21.84 0.39
C ALA A 60 -4.82 -22.32 -0.25
N CYS A 61 -5.51 -21.42 -0.96
CA CYS A 61 -6.78 -21.67 -1.63
C CYS A 61 -6.71 -21.15 -3.09
N PRO A 62 -6.04 -21.89 -3.99
CA PRO A 62 -5.88 -21.48 -5.38
C PRO A 62 -7.21 -21.37 -6.14
N GLU A 63 -8.25 -22.09 -5.71
CA GLU A 63 -9.62 -21.98 -6.24
C GLU A 63 -10.22 -20.55 -6.12
N LEU A 64 -9.76 -19.73 -5.17
CA LEU A 64 -10.18 -18.32 -5.05
C LEU A 64 -9.64 -17.43 -6.19
N VAL A 65 -8.64 -17.91 -6.93
CA VAL A 65 -8.11 -17.23 -8.13
C VAL A 65 -8.97 -17.56 -9.36
N ASP A 66 -9.68 -18.70 -9.34
CA ASP A 66 -10.34 -19.30 -10.51
C ASP A 66 -11.86 -19.07 -10.55
N GLU A 67 -12.46 -18.38 -9.57
CA GLU A 67 -13.91 -18.09 -9.53
C GLU A 67 -14.39 -17.06 -10.58
N SER A 68 -13.65 -16.83 -11.66
CA SER A 68 -14.11 -16.04 -12.81
C SER A 68 -13.36 -16.40 -14.10
N MET A 69 -13.76 -17.49 -14.74
CA MET A 69 -13.62 -17.69 -16.20
C MET A 69 -14.97 -18.10 -16.79
#